data_AF-A0A955BT18-F1
#
_entry.id   AF-A0A955BT18-F1
#
_cell.length_a   1.000
_cell.length_b   1.000
_cell.length_c   1.000
_cell.angle_alpha   90.00
_cell.angle_beta   90.00
_cell.angle_gamma   90.00
#
_symmetry.space_group_name_H-M   'P 1'
#
loop_
_entity.id
_entity.type
_entity.pdbx_description
1 polymer ?
#
loop_
_entity_poly.entity_id
_entity_poly.type
_entity_poly.pdbx_seq_one_letter_code
_entity_poly.pdbx_strand_id
1 'polypeptide(L)' 'MDELRDQIWDYLYSNGSECPLEELAAWSGRDVAEITEVVDHSWFRVVNGRAGVAYAIGPLPK' A
#
# COMPACT_ATOMS: atom_id res chain seq x y z
N MET A 1 7.84 9.06 -8.16
CA MET A 1 6.66 8.20 -8.41
C MET A 1 7.04 6.75 -8.14
N ASP A 2 8.03 6.18 -8.84
CA ASP A 2 8.44 4.78 -8.61
C ASP A 2 9.00 4.50 -7.20
N GLU A 3 9.79 5.43 -6.64
CA GLU A 3 10.40 5.25 -5.30
C GLU A 3 9.36 5.22 -4.16
N LEU A 4 8.34 6.07 -4.21
CA LEU A 4 7.24 6.07 -3.22
C LEU A 4 6.39 4.80 -3.34
N ARG A 5 6.19 4.31 -4.56
CA ARG A 5 5.50 3.04 -4.81
C ARG A 5 6.25 1.87 -4.18
N ASP A 6 7.55 1.80 -4.39
CA ASP A 6 8.40 0.73 -3.86
C ASP A 6 8.43 0.77 -2.32
N GLN A 7 8.50 1.98 -1.74
CA GLN A 7 8.38 2.19 -0.29
C GLN A 7 7.04 1.72 0.29
N ILE A 8 5.91 2.05 -0.36
CA ILE A 8 4.58 1.60 0.06
C ILE A 8 4.45 0.08 -0.10
N TRP A 9 5.00 -0.47 -1.19
CA TRP A 9 5.05 -1.91 -1.42
C TRP A 9 5.77 -2.63 -0.28
N ASP A 10 6.99 -2.22 0.05
CA ASP A 10 7.78 -2.84 1.12
C ASP A 10 7.08 -2.70 2.48
N TYR A 11 6.48 -1.55 2.76
CA TYR A 11 5.72 -1.32 3.97
C TYR A 11 4.52 -2.27 4.10
N LEU A 12 3.71 -2.38 3.05
CA LEU A 12 2.54 -3.27 3.02
C LEU A 12 2.95 -4.75 3.04
N TYR A 13 4.03 -5.10 2.33
CA TYR A 13 4.57 -6.45 2.27
C TYR A 13 5.13 -6.88 3.63
N SER A 14 5.87 -6.01 4.33
CA SER A 14 6.43 -6.28 5.65
C SER A 14 5.36 -6.34 6.74
N ASN A 15 4.31 -5.52 6.67
CA ASN A 15 3.19 -5.56 7.61
C ASN A 15 2.22 -6.72 7.34
N GLY A 16 2.24 -7.30 6.13
CA GLY A 16 1.44 -8.46 5.76
C GLY A 16 -0.08 -8.22 5.85
N SER A 17 -0.53 -6.96 5.79
CA SER A 17 -1.95 -6.60 5.97
C SER A 17 -2.30 -5.28 5.28
N GLU A 18 -3.59 -5.10 4.99
CA GLU A 18 -4.15 -3.90 4.35
C GLU A 18 -4.08 -2.68 5.29
N CYS A 19 -3.44 -1.61 4.82
CA CYS A 19 -3.27 -0.36 5.56
C CYS A 19 -4.22 0.73 5.02
N PRO A 20 -4.87 1.53 5.87
CA PRO A 20 -5.63 2.70 5.43
C PRO A 20 -4.77 3.67 4.62
N LEU A 21 -5.34 4.25 3.56
CA LEU A 21 -4.63 5.24 2.74
C LEU A 21 -4.20 6.46 3.55
N GLU A 22 -4.99 6.85 4.56
CA GLU A 22 -4.65 7.94 5.50
C GLU A 22 -3.40 7.64 6.33
N GLU A 23 -3.20 6.38 6.71
CA GLU A 23 -2.03 5.97 7.49
C GLU A 23 -0.78 5.94 6.61
N LEU A 24 -0.91 5.46 5.37
CA LEU A 24 0.16 5.53 4.36
C LEU A 24 0.54 6.98 4.02
N ALA A 25 -0.46 7.86 3.93
CA ALA A 25 -0.28 9.30 3.71
C ALA A 25 0.46 9.95 4.89
N ALA A 26 0.03 9.68 6.11
CA ALA A 26 0.68 10.17 7.32
C ALA A 26 2.12 9.65 7.46
N TRP A 27 2.34 8.37 7.18
CA TRP A 27 3.67 7.73 7.25
C TRP A 27 4.65 8.31 6.24
N SER A 28 4.22 8.49 5.00
CA SER A 28 5.05 9.03 3.91
C SER A 28 5.12 10.56 3.90
N GLY A 29 4.33 11.24 4.74
CA GLY A 29 4.20 12.70 4.76
C GLY A 29 3.59 13.27 3.48
N ARG A 30 2.74 12.49 2.80
CA ARG A 30 2.09 12.83 1.52
C ARG A 30 0.60 12.98 1.66
N ASP A 31 -0.03 13.53 0.63
CA ASP A 31 -1.48 13.61 0.55
C ASP A 31 -2.09 12.26 0.18
N VAL A 32 -3.28 11.98 0.70
CA VAL A 32 -4.06 10.78 0.39
C VAL A 32 -4.31 10.64 -1.12
N ALA A 33 -4.47 11.76 -1.83
CA ALA A 33 -4.61 11.76 -3.29
C ALA A 33 -3.35 11.22 -4.00
N GLU A 34 -2.16 11.65 -3.56
CA GLU A 34 -0.89 11.16 -4.12
C GLU A 34 -0.69 9.67 -3.82
N ILE A 35 -1.04 9.23 -2.62
CA ILE A 35 -1.03 7.80 -2.27
C ILE A 35 -1.98 7.01 -3.15
N THR A 36 -3.19 7.54 -3.36
CA THR A 36 -4.21 6.90 -4.21
C THR A 36 -3.70 6.73 -5.63
N GLU A 37 -3.07 7.73 -6.23
CA GLU A 37 -2.44 7.62 -7.56
C GLU A 37 -1.33 6.57 -7.60
N VAL A 38 -0.51 6.50 -6.54
CA VAL A 38 0.60 5.56 -6.46
C VAL A 38 0.12 4.11 -6.32
N VAL A 39 -0.95 3.89 -5.55
CA VAL A 39 -1.55 2.56 -5.36
C VAL A 39 -2.59 2.21 -6.41
N ASP A 40 -2.94 3.12 -7.33
CA ASP A 40 -3.76 2.85 -8.52
C ASP A 40 -2.92 2.13 -9.60
N HIS A 41 -2.34 1.01 -9.22
CA HIS A 41 -1.50 0.18 -10.06
C HIS A 41 -1.89 -1.29 -9.87
N SER A 42 -1.70 -2.12 -10.90
CA SER A 42 -2.06 -3.56 -10.93
C SER A 42 -1.39 -4.43 -9.86
N TRP A 43 -0.55 -3.82 -9.03
CA TRP A 43 0.26 -4.41 -7.98
C TRP A 43 -0.40 -4.25 -6.60
N PHE A 44 -1.27 -3.26 -6.45
CA PHE A 44 -2.01 -3.01 -5.22
C PHE A 44 -3.49 -3.30 -5.40
N ARG A 45 -4.15 -3.52 -4.28
CA ARG A 45 -5.58 -3.68 -4.17
C ARG A 45 -6.09 -2.62 -3.21
N VAL A 46 -7.03 -1.79 -3.67
CA VAL A 46 -7.69 -0.80 -2.82
C VAL A 46 -9.13 -1.23 -2.54
N VAL A 47 -9.49 -1.45 -1.27
CA VAL A 47 -10.85 -1.81 -0.85
C VAL A 47 -11.24 -0.95 0.35
N ASN A 48 -12.39 -0.27 0.28
CA ASN A 48 -12.91 0.59 1.36
C ASN A 48 -11.88 1.62 1.88
N GLY A 49 -11.09 2.23 0.99
CA GLY A 49 -10.08 3.23 1.38
C GLY A 49 -8.82 2.65 2.05
N ARG A 50 -8.58 1.34 1.91
CA ARG A 50 -7.38 0.65 2.40
C ARG A 50 -6.63 0.06 1.22
N ALA A 51 -5.30 0.21 1.23
CA ALA A 51 -4.43 -0.40 0.24
C ALA A 51 -3.76 -1.66 0.82
N GLY A 52 -3.67 -2.69 -0.01
CA GLY A 52 -2.90 -3.90 0.25
C GLY A 52 -2.18 -4.35 -1.02
N VAL A 53 -1.25 -5.29 -0.90
CA VAL A 53 -0.56 -5.88 -2.06
C VAL A 53 -1.46 -6.91 -2.72
N ALA A 54 -1.76 -6.75 -4.01
CA ALA A 54 -2.68 -7.63 -4.75
C ALA A 54 -2.19 -9.09 -4.81
N TYR A 55 -0.87 -9.28 -4.80
CA TYR A 55 -0.19 -10.58 -4.84
C TYR A 55 0.23 -11.08 -3.45
N ALA A 56 -0.27 -10.50 -2.36
CA ALA A 56 -0.13 -11.11 -1.04
C ALA A 56 -1.00 -12.38 -1.00
N ILE A 57 -0.47 -13.47 -1.54
CA ILE A 57 -1.09 -14.79 -1.61
C ILE A 57 -1.07 -15.38 -0.18
N GLY A 58 -2.14 -15.12 0.59
CA GLY A 58 -2.40 -15.82 1.85
C GLY A 58 -1.33 -15.64 2.94
N PRO A 59 -1.51 -16.26 4.12
CA PRO A 59 -0.58 -16.08 5.23
C PRO A 59 0.81 -16.59 4.84
N LEU A 60 1.84 -15.78 5.07
CA LEU A 60 3.22 -16.23 5.06
C LEU A 60 3.33 -17.51 5.90
N PRO A 61 3.87 -18.62 5.36
CA PRO A 61 4.09 -19.82 6.16
C PRO A 61 5.00 -19.48 7.34
N LYS A 62 4.58 -19.90 8.54
CA LYS A 62 5.33 -19.77 9.81
C LYS A 62 6.69 -20.44 9.75
#